data_AF-A0A944V7S9-F1
#
_entry.id   AF-A0A944V7S9-F1
#
_cell.length_a   1.000
_cell.length_b   1.000
_cell.length_c   1.000
_cell.angle_alpha   90.00
_cell.angle_beta   90.00
_cell.angle_gamma   90.00
#
_symmetry.space_group_name_H-M   'P 1'
#
loop_
_entity.id
_entity.type
_entity.pdbx_description
1 polymer ?
#
loop_
_entity_poly.entity_id
_entity_poly.type
_entity_poly.pdbx_seq_one_letter_code
_entity_poly.pdbx_strand_id
1 'polypeptide(L)' 'MTRRTRSTNFLRPLYRLGWLVIWSTWLATLVLLVPTLMPHDDVVGWGFVTLAATSVAYLLHR' A
#
# COMPACT_ATOMS: atom_id res chain seq x y z
N MET A 1 -31.33 -19.00 29.27
CA MET A 1 -29.99 -18.92 28.63
C MET A 1 -30.12 -18.17 27.30
N THR A 2 -29.92 -16.86 27.29
CA THR A 2 -29.87 -16.06 26.06
C THR A 2 -28.57 -16.38 25.33
N ARG A 3 -28.67 -17.14 24.23
CA ARG A 3 -27.54 -17.32 23.30
C ARG A 3 -27.17 -15.94 22.75
N ARG A 4 -26.08 -15.34 23.21
CA ARG A 4 -25.43 -14.22 22.51
C ARG A 4 -25.07 -14.72 21.13
N THR A 5 -25.80 -14.28 20.11
CA THR A 5 -25.38 -14.43 18.72
C THR A 5 -24.00 -13.79 18.62
N ARG A 6 -22.96 -14.61 18.48
CA ARG A 6 -21.60 -14.13 18.25
C ARG A 6 -21.62 -13.48 16.88
N SER A 7 -21.78 -12.17 16.84
CA SER A 7 -21.68 -11.38 15.60
C SER A 7 -20.33 -11.73 14.99
N THR A 8 -20.35 -12.54 13.94
CA THR A 8 -19.16 -12.88 13.18
C THR A 8 -18.81 -11.61 12.43
N ASN A 9 -17.76 -10.91 12.90
CA ASN A 9 -17.22 -9.74 12.22
C ASN A 9 -16.94 -10.11 10.75
N PHE A 10 -17.89 -9.84 9.86
CA PHE A 10 -17.78 -10.11 8.43
C PHE A 10 -16.62 -9.32 7.81
N LEU A 11 -16.23 -8.22 8.45
CA LEU A 11 -15.08 -7.39 8.12
C LEU A 11 -13.73 -8.02 8.53
N ARG A 12 -13.71 -9.08 9.35
CA ARG A 12 -12.48 -9.73 9.82
C ARG A 12 -11.58 -10.25 8.69
N PRO A 13 -12.09 -10.89 7.62
CA PRO A 13 -11.30 -11.16 6.42
C PRO A 13 -10.85 -9.89 5.69
N LEU A 14 -11.65 -8.82 5.68
CA LEU A 14 -11.30 -7.54 5.08
C LEU A 14 -10.09 -6.90 5.78
N TYR A 15 -9.99 -6.99 7.10
CA TYR A 15 -8.82 -6.53 7.86
C TYR A 15 -7.55 -7.34 7.54
N ARG A 16 -7.67 -8.65 7.27
CA ARG A 16 -6.54 -9.47 6.80
C ARG A 16 -6.14 -9.11 5.37
N LEU A 17 -7.11 -8.84 4.51
CA LEU A 17 -6.88 -8.42 3.13
C LEU A 17 -6.32 -7.01 3.05
N GLY A 18 -6.66 -6.13 4.00
CA GLY A 18 -6.17 -4.75 4.06
C GLY A 18 -4.65 -4.68 4.02
N TRP A 19 -3.95 -5.56 4.76
CA TRP A 19 -2.50 -5.66 4.70
C TRP A 19 -1.99 -5.94 3.28
N LEU A 20 -2.51 -6.98 2.64
CA LEU A 20 -2.11 -7.36 1.28
C LEU A 20 -2.45 -6.26 0.27
N VAL A 21 -3.64 -5.67 0.36
CA VAL A 21 -4.09 -4.61 -0.53
C VAL A 21 -3.20 -3.38 -0.41
N ILE A 22 -2.81 -2.98 0.80
CA ILE A 22 -1.92 -1.83 1.03
C ILE A 22 -0.56 -2.09 0.38
N TRP A 23 0.05 -3.26 0.63
CA TRP A 23 1.35 -3.62 0.05
C TRP A 23 1.30 -3.79 -1.46
N SER A 24 0.27 -4.43 -2.00
CA SER A 24 0.09 -4.60 -3.44
C SER A 24 -0.13 -3.26 -4.14
N THR A 25 -0.93 -2.37 -3.57
CA THR A 25 -1.15 -1.02 -4.12
C THR A 25 0.15 -0.23 -4.08
N TRP A 26 0.91 -0.31 -2.98
CA TRP A 26 2.19 0.37 -2.85
C TRP A 26 3.22 -0.14 -3.86
N LEU A 27 3.34 -1.46 -4.00
CA LEU A 27 4.23 -2.08 -4.98
C LEU A 27 3.83 -1.71 -6.42
N ALA A 28 2.54 -1.70 -6.73
CA ALA A 28 2.05 -1.29 -8.04
C ALA A 28 2.40 0.17 -8.34
N THR A 29 2.30 1.08 -7.36
CA THR A 29 2.76 2.47 -7.51
C THR A 29 4.24 2.53 -7.83
N LEU A 30 5.08 1.77 -7.12
CA LEU A 30 6.52 1.76 -7.38
C LEU A 30 6.89 1.16 -8.74
N VAL A 31 6.23 0.07 -9.15
CA VAL A 31 6.60 -0.67 -10.36
C VAL A 31 5.95 -0.10 -11.62
N LEU A 32 4.77 0.52 -11.52
CA LEU A 32 4.03 1.02 -12.68
C LEU A 32 4.08 2.55 -12.81
N LEU A 33 4.04 3.30 -11.70
CA LEU A 33 3.98 4.76 -11.75
C LEU A 33 5.38 5.39 -11.90
N VAL A 34 6.37 4.91 -11.14
CA VAL A 34 7.75 5.43 -11.20
C VAL A 34 8.36 5.33 -12.62
N PRO A 35 8.22 4.22 -13.36
CA PRO A 35 8.71 4.16 -14.73
C PRO A 35 8.05 5.13 -15.71
N THR A 36 6.82 5.58 -15.45
CA THR A 36 6.17 6.59 -16.31
C THR A 36 6.74 7.98 -16.11
N LEU A 37 7.42 8.22 -14.98
CA LEU A 37 8.01 9.51 -14.62
C LEU A 37 9.50 9.60 -14.96
N MET A 38 10.20 8.46 -15.10
CA MET A 38 11.65 8.41 -15.27
C MET A 38 12.07 7.26 -16.21
N PRO A 39 13.04 7.48 -17.13
CA PRO A 39 13.60 6.40 -17.94
C PRO A 39 14.14 5.25 -17.07
N HIS A 40 13.91 4.01 -17.49
CA HIS A 40 14.35 2.80 -16.76
C HIS A 40 15.87 2.72 -16.57
N ASP A 41 16.63 3.41 -17.42
CA ASP A 41 18.09 3.41 -17.41
C ASP A 41 18.66 4.33 -16.30
N ASP A 42 17.82 5.21 -15.72
CA ASP A 42 18.21 6.14 -14.65
C ASP A 42 17.89 5.55 -13.26
N VAL A 43 18.78 4.66 -12.82
CA VAL A 43 18.72 3.98 -11.51
C VAL A 43 18.78 4.97 -10.34
N VAL A 44 19.53 6.07 -10.50
CA VAL A 44 19.66 7.10 -9.46
C VAL A 44 18.36 7.87 -9.32
N GLY A 45 17.76 8.26 -10.45
CA GLY A 45 16.43 8.86 -10.52
C GLY A 45 15.36 8.00 -9.85
N TRP A 46 15.36 6.70 -10.15
CA TRP A 46 14.47 5.71 -9.51
C TRP A 46 14.59 5.69 -8.00
N GLY A 47 15.81 5.72 -7.47
CA GLY A 47 16.07 5.78 -6.03
C GLY A 47 15.47 7.03 -5.38
N PHE A 48 15.70 8.21 -5.98
CA PHE A 48 15.17 9.47 -5.48
C PHE A 48 13.64 9.54 -5.54
N VAL A 49 13.01 9.09 -6.64
CA VAL A 49 11.56 9.08 -6.77
C VAL A 49 10.92 8.11 -5.77
N THR A 50 11.53 6.95 -5.56
CA THR A 50 11.07 6.00 -4.52
C THR A 50 11.15 6.62 -3.14
N LEU A 51 12.27 7.27 -2.79
CA LEU A 51 12.41 7.99 -1.52
C LEU A 51 11.36 9.08 -1.36
N ALA A 52 11.17 9.92 -2.39
CA ALA A 52 10.17 10.99 -2.38
C ALA A 52 8.75 10.45 -2.21
N ALA A 53 8.37 9.41 -2.96
CA ALA A 53 7.07 8.77 -2.84
C ALA A 53 6.86 8.21 -1.42
N THR A 54 7.87 7.54 -0.86
CA THR A 54 7.80 6.97 0.49
C THR A 54 7.68 8.06 1.56
N SER A 55 8.38 9.19 1.39
CA SER A 55 8.25 10.35 2.27
C SER A 55 6.86 10.98 2.19
N VAL A 56 6.29 11.14 1.00
CA VAL A 56 4.91 11.65 0.82
C VAL A 56 3.89 10.71 1.48
N ALA A 57 4.04 9.40 1.27
CA ALA A 57 3.17 8.41 1.90
C ALA A 57 3.27 8.46 3.44
N TYR A 58 4.47 8.64 3.99
CA TYR A 58 4.68 8.82 5.42
C TYR A 58 4.01 10.10 5.95
N LEU A 59 4.12 11.21 5.22
CA LEU A 59 3.46 12.47 5.59
C LEU A 59 1.93 12.36 5.54
N LEU A 60 1.37 11.68 4.53
CA LEU A 60 -0.08 11.47 4.41
C LEU A 60 -0.64 10.52 5.48
N HIS A 61 0.19 9.60 5.98
CA HIS A 61 -0.18 8.69 7.06
C HIS A 61 -0.10 9.35 8.45
N ARG A 62 0.63 10.45 8.60
CA ARG A 62 0.85 11.14 9.87
C ARG A 62 -0.32 12.05 10.25
#